data_AF-A0A2D0J767-F1
#
_entry.id   AF-A0A2D0J767-F1
#
_cell.length_a   1.000
_cell.length_b   1.000
_cell.length_c   1.000
_cell.angle_alpha   90.00
_cell.angle_beta   90.00
_cell.angle_gamma   90.00
#
_symmetry.space_group_name_H-M   'P 1'
#
loop_
_entity.id
_entity.type
_entity.pdbx_description
1 polymer ?
#
loop_
_entity_poly.entity_id
_entity_poly.type
_entity_poly.pdbx_seq_one_letter_code
_entity_poly.pdbx_strand_id
1 'polypeptide(L)'
;MPTELRQQLAQHLAEYMLPSAFVTLETFPLTPNGKLNRKALPAPEQSAVAVRSYEAPVGEVENTLAQIWQELLGLARVGRYDHFFEIGGHSLIAVQLITHIQTEFLVDIPIVSIFQSPKLAELAEVILSAQMRSTWGKDVESIKSDLDAMSIEELMAILDGDTEQ
;
A
#
# COMPACT_ATOMS: atom_id res chain seq x y z
N MET A 1 -16.38 -8.93 21.34
CA MET A 1 -16.38 -7.64 20.63
C MET A 1 -15.95 -7.89 19.16
N PRO A 2 -16.12 -6.92 18.24
CA PRO A 2 -15.80 -7.09 16.82
C PRO A 2 -14.37 -7.62 16.55
N THR A 3 -13.40 -7.20 17.37
CA THR A 3 -12.00 -7.63 17.28
C THR A 3 -11.81 -9.13 17.53
N GLU A 4 -12.46 -9.72 18.53
CA GLU A 4 -12.32 -11.16 18.80
C GLU A 4 -12.98 -11.99 17.69
N LEU A 5 -14.13 -11.57 17.16
CA LEU A 5 -14.79 -12.25 16.02
C LEU A 5 -13.88 -12.25 14.79
N ARG A 6 -13.24 -11.10 14.52
CA ARG A 6 -12.30 -10.98 13.43
C ARG A 6 -11.08 -11.89 13.61
N GLN A 7 -10.50 -11.93 14.80
CA GLN A 7 -9.36 -12.80 15.11
C GLN A 7 -9.69 -14.28 14.95
N GLN A 8 -10.90 -14.70 15.33
CA GLN A 8 -11.36 -16.08 15.10
C GLN A 8 -11.52 -16.40 13.62
N LEU A 9 -12.11 -15.49 12.83
CA LEU A 9 -12.25 -15.69 11.38
C LEU A 9 -10.90 -15.72 10.66
N ALA A 10 -9.90 -14.97 11.13
CA ALA A 10 -8.55 -14.95 10.56
C ALA A 10 -7.82 -16.30 10.64
N GLN A 11 -8.28 -17.24 11.48
CA GLN A 11 -7.75 -18.59 11.55
C GLN A 11 -8.24 -19.49 10.39
N HIS A 12 -9.31 -19.07 9.69
CA HIS A 12 -9.99 -19.87 8.68
C HIS A 12 -10.10 -19.17 7.32
N LEU A 13 -10.00 -17.85 7.29
CA LEU A 13 -10.18 -17.03 6.11
C LEU A 13 -8.88 -16.27 5.78
N ALA A 14 -8.61 -16.12 4.49
CA ALA A 14 -7.57 -15.21 4.03
C ALA A 14 -7.92 -13.75 4.40
N GLU A 15 -6.90 -12.90 4.52
CA GLU A 15 -7.06 -11.53 5.04
C GLU A 15 -8.09 -10.70 4.24
N TYR A 16 -8.13 -10.87 2.92
CA TYR A 16 -9.10 -10.20 2.03
C TYR A 16 -10.56 -10.68 2.17
N MET A 17 -10.82 -11.77 2.92
CA MET A 17 -12.17 -12.27 3.20
C MET A 17 -12.67 -11.84 4.59
N LEU A 18 -11.82 -11.18 5.39
CA LEU A 18 -12.19 -10.76 6.74
C LEU A 18 -13.09 -9.52 6.69
N PRO A 19 -14.27 -9.55 7.35
CA PRO A 19 -15.11 -8.36 7.46
C PRO A 19 -14.39 -7.25 8.24
N SER A 20 -14.47 -6.02 7.73
CA SER A 20 -13.95 -4.82 8.42
C SER A 20 -14.88 -4.34 9.53
N ALA A 21 -16.16 -4.74 9.52
CA ALA A 21 -17.13 -4.38 10.54
C ALA A 21 -18.08 -5.54 10.90
N PHE A 22 -18.49 -5.58 12.17
CA PHE A 22 -19.42 -6.56 12.73
C PHE A 22 -20.56 -5.83 13.43
N VAL A 23 -21.76 -5.86 12.83
CA VAL A 23 -22.96 -5.23 13.38
C VAL A 23 -23.82 -6.29 14.04
N THR A 24 -24.05 -6.17 15.35
CA THR A 24 -24.99 -7.04 16.07
C THR A 24 -26.41 -6.50 15.89
N LEU A 25 -27.32 -7.39 15.47
CA LEU A 25 -28.75 -7.09 15.33
C LEU A 25 -29.53 -8.02 16.25
N GLU A 26 -30.57 -7.48 16.91
CA GLU A 26 -31.52 -8.32 17.65
C GLU A 26 -32.33 -9.22 16.71
N THR A 27 -32.70 -8.69 15.54
CA THR A 27 -33.44 -9.41 14.51
C THR A 27 -32.99 -8.98 13.11
N PHE A 28 -33.02 -9.91 12.15
CA PHE A 28 -32.75 -9.55 10.75
C PHE A 28 -33.94 -8.83 10.13
N PRO A 29 -33.73 -7.70 9.41
CA PRO A 29 -34.82 -7.05 8.70
C PRO A 29 -35.29 -7.95 7.56
N LEU A 30 -36.58 -8.29 7.55
CA LEU A 30 -37.18 -9.13 6.51
C LEU A 30 -38.09 -8.31 5.58
N THR A 31 -38.18 -8.76 4.35
CA THR A 31 -39.23 -8.36 3.40
C THR A 31 -40.57 -8.97 3.82
N PRO A 32 -41.71 -8.50 3.28
CA PRO A 32 -43.03 -9.10 3.54
C PRO A 32 -43.10 -10.61 3.21
N ASN A 33 -42.27 -11.08 2.27
CA ASN A 33 -42.18 -12.49 1.90
C ASN A 33 -41.19 -13.29 2.77
N GLY A 34 -40.73 -12.74 3.89
CA GLY A 34 -39.83 -13.40 4.85
C GLY A 34 -38.36 -13.51 4.42
N LYS A 35 -37.98 -12.96 3.26
CA LYS A 35 -36.56 -12.92 2.82
C LYS A 35 -35.80 -11.78 3.48
N LEU A 36 -34.48 -11.91 3.68
CA LEU A 36 -33.63 -10.83 4.18
C LEU A 36 -33.74 -9.57 3.31
N ASN A 37 -34.09 -8.45 3.94
CA ASN A 37 -34.11 -7.14 3.32
C ASN A 37 -32.74 -6.47 3.48
N ARG A 38 -31.82 -6.74 2.54
CA ARG A 38 -30.46 -6.19 2.55
C ARG A 38 -30.40 -4.65 2.54
N LYS A 39 -31.38 -3.98 1.94
CA LYS A 39 -31.43 -2.51 1.88
C LYS A 39 -31.80 -1.87 3.21
N ALA A 40 -32.40 -2.64 4.11
CA ALA A 40 -32.77 -2.20 5.45
C ALA A 40 -31.74 -2.61 6.51
N LEU A 41 -30.61 -3.21 6.12
CA LEU A 41 -29.50 -3.42 7.04
C LEU A 41 -28.91 -2.05 7.43
N PRO A 42 -28.68 -1.79 8.72
CA PRO A 42 -28.06 -0.55 9.14
C PRO A 42 -26.61 -0.50 8.65
N ALA A 43 -26.14 0.72 8.37
CA ALA A 43 -24.72 0.95 8.14
C ALA A 43 -23.93 0.69 9.43
N PRO A 44 -22.70 0.14 9.37
CA PRO A 44 -21.87 -0.03 10.55
C PRO A 44 -21.54 1.30 11.22
N GLU A 45 -21.76 1.41 12.52
CA GLU A 45 -21.26 2.51 13.34
C GLU A 45 -19.77 2.31 13.67
N GLN A 46 -19.06 3.36 14.11
CA GLN A 46 -17.62 3.28 14.41
C GLN A 46 -17.28 2.19 15.44
N SER A 47 -18.18 1.91 16.38
CA SER A 47 -18.04 0.84 17.39
C SER A 47 -18.14 -0.57 16.79
N ALA A 48 -18.80 -0.72 15.65
CA ALA A 48 -18.93 -1.99 14.92
C ALA A 48 -17.69 -2.27 14.06
N VAL A 49 -16.89 -1.25 13.77
CA VAL A 49 -15.67 -1.40 12.98
C VAL A 49 -14.60 -2.02 13.86
N ALA A 50 -14.05 -3.16 13.43
CA ALA A 50 -12.89 -3.78 14.07
C ALA A 50 -11.60 -3.05 13.62
N VAL A 51 -11.63 -1.71 13.60
CA VAL A 51 -10.54 -0.88 13.08
C VAL A 51 -9.52 -0.64 14.18
N ARG A 52 -8.26 -0.83 13.79
CA ARG A 52 -7.08 -0.47 14.57
C ARG A 52 -7.10 1.02 14.88
N SER A 53 -6.58 1.42 16.04
CA SER A 53 -6.49 2.82 16.45
C SER A 53 -5.85 3.67 15.33
N TYR A 54 -6.49 4.79 14.98
CA TYR A 54 -5.94 5.71 13.98
C TYR A 54 -4.55 6.21 14.40
N GLU A 55 -3.60 6.10 13.49
CA GLU A 55 -2.28 6.72 13.59
C GLU A 55 -1.98 7.46 12.28
N ALA A 56 -1.49 8.69 12.39
CA ALA A 56 -1.26 9.54 11.23
C ALA A 56 -0.11 9.02 10.36
N PRO A 57 -0.17 9.22 9.02
CA PRO A 57 0.96 8.99 8.12
C PRO A 57 2.22 9.75 8.57
N VAL A 58 3.38 9.11 8.44
CA VAL A 58 4.68 9.65 8.86
C VAL A 58 5.61 9.80 7.67
N GLY A 59 6.19 10.98 7.52
CA GLY A 59 7.12 11.28 6.42
C GLY A 59 6.43 11.55 5.09
N GLU A 60 7.21 11.98 4.11
CA GLU A 60 6.68 12.48 2.84
C GLU A 60 5.95 11.40 2.03
N VAL A 61 6.52 10.20 1.92
CA VAL A 61 5.93 9.11 1.12
C VAL A 61 4.61 8.63 1.70
N GLU A 62 4.51 8.39 3.02
CA GLU A 62 3.24 7.98 3.63
C GLU A 62 2.18 9.09 3.47
N ASN A 63 2.55 10.36 3.64
CA ASN A 63 1.60 11.49 3.51
C ASN A 63 1.06 11.65 2.09
N THR A 64 1.93 11.63 1.08
CA THR A 64 1.51 11.71 -0.33
C THR A 64 0.67 10.49 -0.71
N LEU A 65 1.07 9.29 -0.27
CA LEU A 65 0.30 8.08 -0.54
C LEU A 65 -1.09 8.12 0.12
N ALA A 66 -1.19 8.65 1.34
CA ALA A 66 -2.46 8.80 2.05
C ALA A 66 -3.39 9.77 1.30
N GLN A 67 -2.85 10.86 0.75
CA GLN A 67 -3.61 11.82 -0.05
C GLN A 67 -4.19 11.14 -1.30
N ILE A 68 -3.38 10.36 -2.03
CA ILE A 68 -3.86 9.58 -3.18
C ILE A 68 -4.99 8.63 -2.78
N TRP A 69 -4.85 7.93 -1.64
CA TRP A 69 -5.88 7.03 -1.14
C TRP A 69 -7.17 7.77 -0.77
N GLN A 70 -7.08 8.92 -0.13
CA GLN A 70 -8.23 9.75 0.22
C GLN A 70 -9.02 10.17 -1.02
N GLU A 71 -8.32 10.57 -2.08
CA GLU A 71 -8.93 10.96 -3.35
C GLU A 71 -9.59 9.79 -4.08
N LEU A 72 -8.89 8.66 -4.18
CA LEU A 72 -9.38 7.47 -4.87
C LEU A 72 -10.54 6.77 -4.15
N LEU A 73 -10.55 6.80 -2.81
CA LEU A 73 -11.54 6.10 -1.98
C LEU A 73 -12.65 7.03 -1.46
N GLY A 74 -12.52 8.35 -1.66
CA GLY A 74 -13.47 9.34 -1.16
C GLY A 74 -13.48 9.44 0.38
N LEU A 75 -12.33 9.25 1.02
CA LEU A 75 -12.19 9.21 2.48
C LEU A 75 -11.67 10.55 3.02
N ALA A 76 -12.25 11.00 4.13
CA ALA A 76 -11.78 12.22 4.81
C ALA A 76 -10.39 12.04 5.46
N ARG A 77 -10.02 10.80 5.81
CA ARG A 77 -8.80 10.48 6.54
C ARG A 77 -8.37 9.05 6.23
N VAL A 78 -7.06 8.86 6.08
CA VAL A 78 -6.40 7.56 5.98
C VAL A 78 -5.27 7.52 7.01
N GLY A 79 -5.22 6.48 7.81
CA GLY A 79 -4.17 6.20 8.79
C GLY A 79 -3.07 5.31 8.21
N ARG A 80 -1.89 5.36 8.82
CA ARG A 80 -0.72 4.61 8.34
C ARG A 80 -0.86 3.09 8.39
N TYR A 81 -1.74 2.59 9.26
CA TYR A 81 -2.03 1.17 9.40
C TYR A 81 -3.34 0.75 8.75
N ASP A 82 -3.99 1.66 8.01
CA ASP A 82 -5.17 1.32 7.25
C ASP A 82 -4.79 0.38 6.11
N HIS A 83 -5.59 -0.66 5.95
CA HIS A 83 -5.43 -1.67 4.92
C HIS A 83 -6.30 -1.31 3.72
N PHE A 84 -5.71 -1.13 2.55
CA PHE A 84 -6.34 -0.62 1.33
C PHE A 84 -7.70 -1.26 1.05
N PHE A 85 -7.76 -2.60 1.10
CA PHE A 85 -8.98 -3.36 0.79
C PHE A 85 -10.03 -3.33 1.90
N GLU A 86 -9.67 -2.99 3.14
CA GLU A 86 -10.62 -2.91 4.27
C GLU A 86 -11.41 -1.61 4.28
N ILE A 87 -10.80 -0.56 3.73
CA ILE A 87 -11.35 0.80 3.68
C ILE A 87 -12.03 1.13 2.34
N GLY A 88 -12.30 0.11 1.51
CA GLY A 88 -13.06 0.24 0.26
C GLY A 88 -12.25 0.05 -1.02
N GLY A 89 -10.95 -0.22 -0.93
CA GLY A 89 -10.12 -0.51 -2.09
C GLY A 89 -10.49 -1.83 -2.77
N HIS A 90 -10.39 -1.86 -4.10
CA HIS A 90 -10.61 -3.06 -4.92
C HIS A 90 -9.76 -2.99 -6.19
N SER A 91 -9.77 -4.05 -7.02
CA SER A 91 -8.83 -4.22 -8.14
C SER A 91 -8.80 -3.03 -9.11
N LEU A 92 -9.95 -2.47 -9.49
CA LEU A 92 -9.99 -1.29 -10.37
C LEU A 92 -9.32 -0.05 -9.72
N ILE A 93 -9.58 0.21 -8.45
CA ILE A 93 -8.94 1.33 -7.72
C ILE A 93 -7.44 1.02 -7.51
N ALA A 94 -7.06 -0.23 -7.30
CA ALA A 94 -5.65 -0.64 -7.21
C ALA A 94 -4.89 -0.35 -8.53
N VAL A 95 -5.51 -0.58 -9.68
CA VAL A 95 -4.92 -0.22 -10.98
C VAL A 95 -4.73 1.30 -11.10
N GLN A 96 -5.73 2.09 -10.70
CA GLN A 96 -5.62 3.56 -10.67
C GLN A 96 -4.51 4.02 -9.72
N LEU A 97 -4.42 3.42 -8.54
CA LEU A 97 -3.40 3.69 -7.54
C LEU A 97 -1.99 3.48 -8.12
N ILE A 98 -1.76 2.42 -8.91
CA ILE A 98 -0.46 2.21 -9.57
C ILE A 98 -0.12 3.37 -10.51
N THR A 99 -1.07 3.88 -11.29
CA THR A 99 -0.83 5.03 -12.17
C THR A 99 -0.49 6.29 -11.39
N HIS A 100 -1.15 6.54 -10.26
CA HIS A 100 -0.81 7.67 -9.38
C HIS A 100 0.57 7.50 -8.76
N ILE A 101 0.91 6.28 -8.29
CA ILE A 101 2.23 6.00 -7.72
C ILE A 101 3.35 6.26 -8.74
N GLN A 102 3.15 5.82 -9.99
CA GLN A 102 4.12 6.06 -11.07
C GLN A 102 4.31 7.56 -11.32
N THR A 103 3.22 8.33 -11.30
CA THR A 103 3.26 9.77 -11.58
C THR A 103 3.89 10.57 -10.44
N GLU A 104 3.49 10.31 -9.20
CA GLU A 104 3.91 11.10 -8.03
C GLU A 104 5.30 10.69 -7.51
N PHE A 105 5.64 9.40 -7.58
CA PHE A 105 6.89 8.87 -7.00
C PHE A 105 7.93 8.47 -8.04
N LEU A 106 7.61 8.55 -9.34
CA LEU A 106 8.48 8.19 -10.46
C LEU A 106 9.00 6.75 -10.39
N VAL A 107 8.18 5.83 -9.87
CA VAL A 107 8.50 4.41 -9.76
C VAL A 107 7.39 3.53 -10.28
N ASP A 108 7.76 2.46 -10.98
CA ASP A 108 6.86 1.39 -11.35
C ASP A 108 6.97 0.24 -10.34
N ILE A 109 5.85 -0.09 -9.71
CA ILE A 109 5.71 -1.27 -8.85
C ILE A 109 4.65 -2.20 -9.45
N PRO A 110 4.84 -3.52 -9.41
CA PRO A 110 3.83 -4.44 -9.92
C PRO A 110 2.60 -4.40 -9.01
N ILE A 111 1.40 -4.53 -9.59
CA ILE A 111 0.13 -4.50 -8.85
C ILE A 111 0.08 -5.50 -7.68
N VAL A 112 0.78 -6.63 -7.81
CA VAL A 112 0.92 -7.64 -6.76
C VAL A 112 1.47 -7.06 -5.45
N SER A 113 2.25 -5.99 -5.52
CA SER A 113 2.81 -5.30 -4.34
C SER A 113 1.71 -4.74 -3.43
N ILE A 114 0.60 -4.24 -3.99
CA ILE A 114 -0.54 -3.74 -3.20
C ILE A 114 -1.20 -4.89 -2.45
N PHE A 115 -1.22 -6.10 -3.03
CA PHE A 115 -1.80 -7.28 -2.38
C PHE A 115 -0.86 -7.88 -1.32
N GLN A 116 0.45 -7.79 -1.52
CA GLN A 116 1.46 -8.28 -0.58
C GLN A 116 1.68 -7.34 0.61
N SER A 117 1.60 -6.03 0.35
CA SER A 117 1.80 -4.95 1.33
C SER A 117 0.60 -4.01 1.31
N PRO A 118 -0.58 -4.46 1.78
CA PRO A 118 -1.82 -3.72 1.63
C PRO A 118 -2.00 -2.58 2.64
N LYS A 119 -1.11 -2.44 3.65
CA LYS A 119 -1.16 -1.32 4.58
C LYS A 119 -0.42 -0.12 4.04
N LEU A 120 -0.90 1.10 4.33
CA LEU A 120 -0.31 2.33 3.84
C LEU A 120 1.20 2.42 4.11
N ALA A 121 1.63 2.20 5.37
CA ALA A 121 3.04 2.25 5.75
C ALA A 121 3.88 1.19 5.03
N GLU A 122 3.37 -0.04 4.91
CA GLU A 122 4.08 -1.14 4.23
C GLU A 122 4.23 -0.86 2.72
N LEU A 123 3.19 -0.31 2.08
CA LEU A 123 3.26 0.08 0.67
C LEU A 123 4.21 1.26 0.45
N ALA A 124 4.27 2.21 1.40
CA ALA A 124 5.22 3.31 1.36
C ALA A 124 6.68 2.81 1.43
N GLU A 125 6.97 1.78 2.23
CA GLU A 125 8.30 1.13 2.26
C GLU A 125 8.66 0.47 0.92
N VAL A 126 7.68 -0.16 0.24
CA VAL A 126 7.87 -0.73 -1.09
C VAL A 126 8.22 0.36 -2.12
N ILE A 127 7.53 1.50 -2.07
CA ILE A 127 7.79 2.67 -2.93
C ILE A 127 9.19 3.22 -2.68
N LEU A 128 9.57 3.45 -1.42
CA LEU A 128 10.91 3.91 -1.03
C LEU A 128 12.01 2.95 -1.53
N SER A 129 11.81 1.65 -1.36
CA SER A 129 12.74 0.63 -1.85
C SER A 129 12.87 0.64 -3.37
N ALA A 130 11.77 0.90 -4.09
CA ALA A 130 11.79 1.05 -5.54
C ALA A 130 12.52 2.32 -5.99
N GLN A 131 12.35 3.44 -5.27
CA GLN A 131 13.07 4.68 -5.53
C GLN A 131 14.58 4.49 -5.36
N MET A 132 15.02 3.87 -4.27
CA MET A 132 16.45 3.58 -4.04
C MET A 132 17.05 2.71 -5.15
N ARG A 133 16.34 1.66 -5.60
CA ARG A 133 16.79 0.83 -6.72
C ARG A 133 16.89 1.61 -8.03
N SER A 134 15.95 2.52 -8.29
CA SER A 134 15.95 3.38 -9.49
C SER A 134 17.13 4.35 -9.49
N THR A 135 17.44 4.97 -8.35
CA THR A 135 18.57 5.89 -8.20
C THR A 135 19.91 5.16 -8.36
N TRP A 136 20.14 4.07 -7.62
CA TRP A 136 21.38 3.31 -7.73
C TRP A 136 21.57 2.61 -9.08
N GLY A 137 20.48 2.16 -9.72
CA GLY A 137 20.57 1.58 -11.07
C GLY A 137 21.08 2.60 -12.10
N LYS A 138 20.67 3.87 -11.99
CA LYS A 138 21.16 4.95 -12.85
C LYS A 138 22.61 5.30 -12.56
N ASP A 139 23.01 5.35 -11.29
CA ASP A 139 24.39 5.65 -10.90
C ASP A 139 25.36 4.57 -11.41
N VAL A 140 25.01 3.29 -11.27
CA VAL A 140 25.84 2.18 -11.78
C VAL A 140 25.92 2.18 -13.30
N GLU A 141 24.81 2.44 -14.00
CA GLU A 141 24.84 2.52 -15.47
C GLU A 141 25.62 3.75 -15.96
N SER A 142 25.56 4.88 -15.24
CA SER A 142 26.38 6.06 -15.52
C SER A 142 27.86 5.75 -15.32
N ILE A 143 28.24 5.15 -14.19
CA ILE A 143 29.64 4.79 -13.91
C ILE A 143 30.16 3.79 -14.95
N LYS A 144 29.35 2.81 -15.34
CA LYS A 144 29.71 1.84 -16.37
C LYS A 144 29.87 2.52 -17.73
N SER A 145 28.96 3.41 -18.11
CA SER A 145 29.06 4.19 -19.34
C SER A 145 30.30 5.07 -19.36
N ASP A 146 30.63 5.72 -18.24
CA ASP A 146 31.83 6.52 -18.10
C ASP A 146 33.07 5.64 -18.26
N LEU A 147 33.11 4.48 -17.59
CA LEU A 147 34.21 3.51 -17.68
C LEU A 147 34.39 2.95 -19.10
N ASP A 148 33.29 2.60 -19.78
CA ASP A 148 33.30 2.11 -21.16
C ASP A 148 33.75 3.18 -22.17
N ALA A 149 33.64 4.47 -21.81
CA ALA A 149 34.06 5.59 -22.63
C ALA A 149 35.52 6.01 -22.39
N MET A 150 36.21 5.46 -21.39
CA MET A 150 37.60 5.78 -21.08
C MET A 150 38.57 5.04 -22.01
N SER A 151 39.69 5.68 -22.33
CA SER A 151 40.80 5.04 -23.04
C SER A 151 41.50 4.00 -22.16
N ILE A 152 42.16 3.03 -22.77
CA ILE A 152 42.94 2.00 -22.05
C ILE A 152 44.02 2.66 -21.19
N GLU A 153 44.63 3.75 -21.67
CA GLU A 153 45.63 4.53 -20.95
C GLU A 153 45.07 5.18 -19.67
N GLU A 154 43.86 5.73 -19.72
CA GLU A 154 43.19 6.32 -18.55
C GLU A 154 42.75 5.25 -17.54
N LEU A 155 42.30 4.08 -18.03
CA LEU A 155 41.99 2.93 -17.18
C LEU A 155 43.24 2.40 -16.46
N MET A 156 44.37 2.32 -17.16
CA MET A 156 45.65 1.92 -16.59
C MET A 156 46.16 2.93 -15.56
N ALA A 157 45.97 4.24 -15.78
CA ALA A 157 46.36 5.29 -14.83
C ALA A 157 45.58 5.21 -13.50
N ILE A 158 44.31 4.78 -13.53
CA ILE A 158 43.51 4.54 -12.32
C ILE A 158 44.01 3.31 -11.56
N LEU A 159 44.42 2.25 -12.27
CA LEU A 159 44.94 1.02 -11.67
C LEU A 159 46.37 1.19 -11.13
N ASP A 160 47.17 2.04 -11.77
CA ASP A 160 48.54 2.36 -11.35
C ASP A 160 48.59 3.38 -10.19
N GLY A 161 47.48 4.11 -9.95
CA GLY A 161 47.36 5.20 -8.98
C GLY A 161 47.29 4.80 -7.49
N ASP A 162 47.40 3.51 -7.15
CA ASP A 162 47.38 3.01 -5.76
C ASP A 162 48.73 2.37 -5.31
N THR A 163 49.81 2.62 -6.07
CA THR A 163 51.16 2.13 -5.74
C THR A 163 52.20 3.24 -5.55
N GLU A 164 51.91 4.23 -4.70
CA GLU A 164 52.99 4.98 -4.03
C GLU A 164 52.64 5.19 -2.54
N GLN A 165 53.12 4.25 -1.71
CA GLN A 165 53.51 4.50 -0.31
C GLN A 165 55.00 4.83 -0.25
#